data_AF-A0A531JRJ6-F1
#
_entry.id   AF-A0A531JRJ6-F1
#
_cell.length_a   1.000
_cell.length_b   1.000
_cell.length_c   1.000
_cell.angle_alpha   90.00
_cell.angle_beta   90.00
_cell.angle_gamma   90.00
#
_symmetry.space_group_name_H-M   'P 1'
#
loop_
_entity.id
_entity.type
_entity.pdbx_description
1 polymer ?
#
loop_
_entity_poly.entity_id
_entity_poly.type
_entity_poly.pdbx_seq_one_letter_code
_entity_poly.pdbx_strand_id
1 'polypeptide(L)'
;SRLGNRLRFASTAEFTGFDRTHKPSDFAAMFRTGKELFPGAFDENKAELWAGLRPMMPNSVPVIGQARYSNLYLDTGHGHVGWTMACGSGKFLADVVAGRKPEIDPRGLVYGSAR
;
A
#
# COMPACT_ATOMS: atom_id res chain seq x y z
N SER A 1 -10.69 -12.38 -2.62
CA SER A 1 -11.35 -12.31 -1.29
C SER A 1 -12.82 -12.04 -1.47
N ARG A 2 -13.70 -12.71 -0.71
CA ARG A 2 -15.15 -12.42 -0.74
C ARG A 2 -15.42 -11.14 0.06
N LEU A 3 -15.71 -10.04 -0.62
CA LEU A 3 -16.12 -8.78 0.01
C LEU A 3 -17.64 -8.72 0.19
N GLY A 4 -18.21 -9.78 0.78
CA GLY A 4 -19.66 -9.93 0.87
C GLY A 4 -20.32 -9.90 -0.51
N ASN A 5 -21.26 -8.97 -0.71
CA ASN A 5 -21.97 -8.70 -1.97
C ASN A 5 -21.35 -7.55 -2.79
N ARG A 6 -20.10 -7.15 -2.48
CA ARG A 6 -19.41 -6.05 -3.17
C ARG A 6 -18.35 -6.58 -4.11
N LEU A 7 -18.27 -5.94 -5.27
CA LEU A 7 -17.12 -6.05 -6.16
C LEU A 7 -16.23 -4.81 -5.98
N ARG A 8 -14.92 -5.02 -5.88
CA ARG A 8 -13.93 -3.95 -5.82
C ARG A 8 -13.02 -4.05 -7.04
N PHE A 9 -13.04 -3.01 -7.86
CA PHE A 9 -12.07 -2.85 -8.93
C PHE A 9 -10.90 -1.99 -8.43
N ALA A 10 -9.70 -2.46 -8.74
CA ALA A 10 -8.45 -1.75 -8.53
C ALA A 10 -7.48 -2.25 -9.61
N SER A 11 -6.55 -1.46 -10.15
CA SER A 11 -6.17 -0.11 -9.75
C SER A 11 -5.62 0.69 -10.93
N THR A 12 -5.67 2.02 -10.83
CA THR A 12 -4.75 2.94 -11.52
C THR A 12 -3.57 3.29 -10.59
N ALA A 13 -2.45 3.74 -11.16
CA ALA A 13 -1.30 4.24 -10.42
C ALA A 13 -0.69 5.40 -11.20
N GLU A 14 -0.50 6.54 -10.53
CA GLU A 14 -0.06 7.78 -11.16
C GLU A 14 0.93 8.52 -10.26
N PHE A 15 1.85 9.27 -10.87
CA PHE A 15 2.79 10.16 -10.18
C PHE A 15 2.35 11.61 -10.37
N THR A 16 1.29 12.02 -9.67
CA THR A 16 0.59 13.30 -9.88
C THR A 16 0.55 14.19 -8.62
N GLY A 17 1.35 13.87 -7.60
CA GLY A 17 1.42 14.60 -6.34
C GLY A 17 0.53 14.00 -5.25
N PHE A 18 -0.01 14.86 -4.38
CA PHE A 18 -0.80 14.46 -3.20
C PHE A 18 -2.30 14.72 -3.36
N ASP A 19 -2.75 15.12 -4.56
CA ASP A 19 -4.16 15.33 -4.82
C ASP A 19 -4.91 13.98 -4.78
N ARG A 20 -6.12 14.01 -4.21
CA ARG A 20 -7.03 12.87 -4.10
C ARG A 20 -8.35 13.13 -4.84
N THR A 21 -8.46 14.27 -5.52
CA THR A 21 -9.58 14.50 -6.44
C THR A 21 -9.52 13.49 -7.58
N HIS A 22 -10.67 13.22 -8.16
CA HIS A 22 -10.83 12.31 -9.28
C HIS A 22 -12.04 12.74 -10.10
N LYS A 23 -12.08 12.34 -11.36
CA LYS A 23 -13.23 12.49 -12.25
C LYS A 23 -13.70 11.10 -12.70
N PRO A 24 -14.99 10.93 -13.06
CA PRO A 24 -15.51 9.64 -13.48
C PRO A 24 -14.73 8.99 -14.63
N SER A 25 -14.16 9.79 -15.54
CA SER A 25 -13.39 9.28 -16.68
C SER A 25 -12.08 8.60 -16.28
N ASP A 26 -11.53 8.85 -15.10
CA ASP A 26 -10.31 8.17 -14.59
C ASP A 26 -10.54 6.67 -14.37
N PHE A 27 -11.81 6.25 -14.20
CA PHE A 27 -12.21 4.87 -13.93
C PHE A 27 -12.73 4.13 -15.18
N ALA A 28 -12.81 4.80 -16.33
CA ALA A 28 -13.44 4.26 -17.54
C ALA A 28 -12.81 2.93 -18.00
N ALA A 29 -11.49 2.80 -17.89
CA ALA A 29 -10.80 1.55 -18.20
C ALA A 29 -11.18 0.42 -17.24
N MET A 30 -11.30 0.70 -15.94
CA MET A 30 -11.70 -0.29 -14.94
C MET A 30 -13.12 -0.79 -15.20
N PHE A 31 -14.06 0.11 -15.51
CA PHE A 31 -15.43 -0.28 -15.82
C PHE A 31 -15.54 -1.09 -17.10
N ARG A 32 -14.80 -0.72 -18.15
CA ARG A 32 -14.73 -1.50 -19.39
C ARG A 32 -14.22 -2.92 -19.11
N THR A 33 -13.05 -3.05 -18.47
CA THR A 33 -12.50 -4.36 -18.09
C THR A 33 -13.46 -5.15 -17.20
N GLY A 34 -14.10 -4.48 -16.24
CA GLY A 34 -15.09 -5.10 -15.37
C GLY A 34 -16.28 -5.68 -16.14
N LYS A 35 -16.85 -4.91 -17.08
CA LYS A 35 -17.99 -5.34 -17.91
C LYS A 35 -17.62 -6.50 -18.83
N GLU A 36 -16.41 -6.50 -19.38
CA GLU A 36 -15.89 -7.56 -20.24
C GLU A 36 -15.67 -8.87 -19.46
N LEU A 37 -15.07 -8.78 -18.26
CA LEU A 37 -14.73 -9.97 -17.46
C LEU A 37 -15.90 -10.49 -16.62
N PHE A 38 -16.81 -9.61 -16.20
CA PHE A 38 -17.90 -9.93 -15.28
C PHE A 38 -19.23 -9.30 -15.76
N PRO A 39 -19.77 -9.75 -16.91
CA PRO A 39 -20.97 -9.17 -17.48
C PRO A 39 -22.16 -9.29 -16.53
N GLY A 40 -22.85 -8.17 -16.28
CA GLY A 40 -24.03 -8.10 -15.40
C GLY A 40 -23.74 -8.20 -13.90
N ALA A 41 -22.47 -8.28 -13.47
CA ALA A 41 -22.12 -8.46 -12.06
C ALA A 41 -22.19 -7.18 -11.21
N PHE A 42 -22.28 -6.00 -11.83
CA PHE A 42 -22.31 -4.71 -11.14
C PHE A 42 -23.03 -3.64 -11.96
N ASP A 43 -23.47 -2.58 -11.28
CA ASP A 43 -24.05 -1.36 -11.86
C ASP A 43 -23.07 -0.20 -11.62
N GLU A 44 -22.50 0.36 -12.69
CA GLU A 44 -21.49 1.42 -12.60
C GLU A 44 -22.03 2.71 -11.98
N ASN A 45 -23.33 2.98 -12.11
CA ASN A 45 -23.97 4.18 -11.54
C ASN A 45 -24.06 4.10 -10.01
N LYS A 46 -23.89 2.91 -9.44
CA LYS A 46 -23.86 2.67 -7.99
C LYS A 46 -22.43 2.52 -7.46
N ALA A 47 -21.42 2.73 -8.29
CA ALA A 47 -20.03 2.60 -7.89
C ALA A 47 -19.63 3.72 -6.92
N GLU A 48 -18.98 3.32 -5.83
CA GLU A 48 -18.25 4.24 -4.95
C GLU A 48 -16.87 4.48 -5.57
N LEU A 49 -16.58 5.73 -5.97
CA LEU A 49 -15.32 6.12 -6.56
C LEU A 49 -14.43 6.79 -5.52
N TRP A 50 -13.15 6.42 -5.50
CA TRP A 50 -12.17 7.08 -4.63
C TRP A 50 -10.76 6.96 -5.20
N ALA A 51 -9.91 7.91 -4.79
CA ALA A 51 -8.47 7.87 -5.02
C ALA A 51 -7.74 7.87 -3.67
N GLY A 52 -6.57 7.23 -3.64
CA GLY A 52 -5.77 7.09 -2.42
C GLY A 52 -4.28 7.22 -2.73
N LEU A 53 -3.56 7.79 -1.77
CA LEU A 53 -2.11 7.96 -1.86
C LEU A 53 -1.40 6.73 -1.31
N ARG A 54 -0.34 6.30 -2.01
CA ARG A 54 0.47 5.16 -1.61
C ARG A 54 1.82 5.65 -1.08
N PRO A 55 2.11 5.53 0.22
CA PRO A 55 3.44 5.84 0.72
C PRO A 55 4.42 4.80 0.18
N MET A 56 5.27 5.17 -0.76
CA MET A 56 6.15 4.27 -1.51
C MET A 56 7.58 4.78 -1.49
N MET A 57 8.54 3.88 -1.30
CA MET A 57 9.95 4.19 -1.51
C MET A 57 10.35 4.04 -2.99
N PRO A 58 11.28 4.84 -3.52
CA PRO A 58 11.72 4.76 -4.92
C PRO A 58 12.23 3.36 -5.34
N ASN A 59 12.83 2.61 -4.41
CA ASN A 59 13.31 1.25 -4.63
C ASN A 59 12.26 0.17 -4.32
N SER A 60 11.01 0.55 -4.00
CA SER A 60 9.90 -0.33 -3.59
C SER A 60 10.14 -1.15 -2.30
N VAL A 61 11.23 -0.90 -1.56
CA VAL A 61 11.49 -1.56 -0.27
C VAL A 61 11.01 -0.63 0.85
N PRO A 62 10.15 -1.09 1.78
CA PRO A 62 9.69 -0.23 2.87
C PRO A 62 10.83 0.15 3.81
N VAL A 63 10.63 1.25 4.52
CA VAL A 63 11.49 1.67 5.62
C VAL A 63 10.91 1.13 6.92
N ILE A 64 11.61 0.19 7.55
CA ILE A 64 11.22 -0.43 8.80
C ILE A 64 12.44 -0.50 9.73
N GLY A 65 12.38 0.20 10.87
CA GLY A 65 13.44 0.17 11.88
C GLY A 65 13.74 1.51 12.54
N GLN A 66 14.85 1.56 13.27
CA GLN A 66 15.28 2.75 14.01
C GLN A 66 15.71 3.87 13.02
N ALA A 67 15.29 5.09 13.29
CA ALA A 67 15.71 6.27 12.55
C ALA A 67 16.99 6.87 13.14
N ARG A 68 17.32 8.12 12.77
CA ARG A 68 18.48 8.85 13.29
C ARG A 68 18.51 8.97 14.82
N TYR A 69 17.34 9.11 15.45
CA TYR A 69 17.22 9.33 16.89
C TYR A 69 17.02 8.01 17.62
N SER A 70 17.64 7.86 18.78
CA SER A 70 17.69 6.59 19.52
C SER A 70 16.31 6.06 19.92
N ASN A 71 15.31 6.93 20.03
CA ASN A 71 13.94 6.63 20.41
C ASN A 71 12.91 6.85 19.29
N LEU A 72 13.35 6.98 18.03
CA LEU A 72 12.46 7.13 16.87
C LEU A 72 12.55 5.91 15.96
N TYR A 73 11.39 5.40 15.56
CA TYR A 73 11.24 4.23 14.70
C TYR A 73 10.27 4.52 13.56
N LEU A 74 10.50 3.92 12.40
CA LEU A 74 9.69 4.06 11.20
C LEU A 74 9.14 2.70 10.77
N ASP A 75 7.90 2.70 10.27
CA ASP A 75 7.25 1.58 9.57
C ASP A 75 6.40 2.15 8.42
N THR A 76 7.03 2.46 7.28
CA THR A 76 6.39 3.20 6.18
C THR A 76 6.95 2.81 4.82
N GLY A 77 6.37 3.34 3.74
CA GLY A 77 6.92 3.17 2.39
C GLY A 77 6.53 1.86 1.69
N HIS A 78 5.55 1.13 2.20
CA HIS A 78 5.09 -0.17 1.69
C HIS A 78 4.38 -0.15 0.32
N GLY A 79 4.14 1.03 -0.25
CA GLY A 79 3.48 1.18 -1.54
C GLY A 79 2.11 0.49 -1.60
N HIS A 80 1.92 -0.37 -2.60
CA HIS A 80 0.66 -1.08 -2.84
C HIS A 80 0.53 -2.39 -2.04
N VAL A 81 1.59 -2.82 -1.33
CA VAL A 81 1.62 -4.09 -0.58
C VAL A 81 1.54 -3.91 0.94
N GLY A 82 1.24 -2.70 1.43
CA GLY A 82 1.17 -2.42 2.87
C GLY A 82 0.22 -3.34 3.64
N TRP A 83 -0.94 -3.67 3.08
CA TRP A 83 -1.88 -4.59 3.73
C TRP A 83 -1.33 -6.03 3.81
N THR A 84 -0.63 -6.48 2.76
CA THR A 84 0.03 -7.78 2.71
C THR A 84 1.14 -7.86 3.76
N MET A 85 1.90 -6.78 3.95
CA MET A 85 3.09 -6.76 4.81
C MET A 85 2.79 -6.39 6.27
N ALA A 86 1.63 -5.82 6.57
CA ALA A 86 1.33 -5.17 7.86
C ALA A 86 1.67 -6.01 9.11
N CYS A 87 1.29 -7.30 9.13
CA CYS A 87 1.56 -8.14 10.29
C CYS A 87 3.05 -8.46 10.44
N GLY A 88 3.74 -8.68 9.31
CA GLY A 88 5.17 -8.97 9.28
C GLY A 88 6.00 -7.74 9.66
N SER A 89 5.66 -6.56 9.13
CA SER A 89 6.33 -5.30 9.44
C SER A 89 6.16 -4.93 10.91
N GLY A 90 4.94 -5.05 11.44
CA GLY A 90 4.65 -4.77 12.85
C GLY A 90 5.39 -5.71 13.81
N LYS A 91 5.43 -7.02 13.51
CA LYS A 91 6.20 -7.99 14.31
C LYS A 91 7.70 -7.69 14.25
N PHE A 92 8.24 -7.47 13.07
CA PHE A 92 9.65 -7.12 12.89
C PHE A 92 10.00 -5.87 13.70
N LEU A 93 9.20 -4.80 13.58
CA LEU A 93 9.47 -3.56 14.29
C LEU A 93 9.37 -3.75 15.81
N ALA A 94 8.42 -4.53 16.30
CA ALA A 94 8.29 -4.84 17.72
C ALA A 94 9.53 -5.57 18.29
N ASP A 95 10.16 -6.45 17.50
CA ASP A 95 11.42 -7.10 17.87
C ASP A 95 12.58 -6.10 17.91
N VAL A 96 12.68 -5.22 16.90
CA VAL A 96 13.69 -4.14 16.85
C VAL A 96 13.56 -3.20 18.05
N VAL A 97 12.35 -2.72 18.36
CA VAL A 97 12.08 -1.82 19.50
C VAL A 97 12.46 -2.46 20.83
N ALA A 98 12.23 -3.76 20.98
CA ALA A 98 12.51 -4.48 22.22
C ALA A 98 13.95 -5.01 22.33
N GLY A 99 14.83 -4.72 21.36
CA GLY A 99 16.20 -5.26 21.32
C GLY A 99 16.26 -6.77 21.11
N ARG A 100 15.21 -7.39 20.56
CA ARG A 100 15.19 -8.81 20.19
C ARG A 100 15.72 -8.99 18.76
N LYS A 101 16.33 -10.14 18.49
CA LYS A 101 16.76 -10.50 17.13
C LYS A 101 15.52 -10.75 16.26
N PRO A 102 15.31 -9.99 15.16
CA PRO A 102 14.20 -10.25 14.25
C PRO A 102 14.40 -11.54 13.45
N GLU A 103 13.31 -12.12 12.96
CA GLU A 103 13.31 -13.37 12.17
C GLU A 103 13.85 -13.17 10.74
N ILE A 104 13.74 -11.96 10.21
CA ILE A 104 14.26 -11.57 8.90
C ILE A 104 15.45 -10.62 9.07
N ASP A 105 16.36 -10.65 8.10
CA ASP A 105 17.54 -9.79 8.09
C ASP A 105 17.14 -8.30 7.95
N PRO A 106 17.55 -7.42 8.89
CA PRO A 106 17.20 -6.00 8.83
C PRO A 106 17.93 -5.23 7.72
N ARG A 107 18.95 -5.80 7.07
CA ARG A 107 19.73 -5.13 6.03
C ARG A 107 18.83 -4.65 4.88
N GLY A 108 18.94 -3.37 4.56
CA GLY A 108 18.17 -2.73 3.48
C GLY A 108 16.77 -2.26 3.87
N LEU A 109 16.28 -2.59 5.07
CA LEU A 109 15.00 -2.08 5.59
C LEU A 109 15.16 -0.76 6.36
N VAL A 110 16.35 -0.49 6.89
CA VAL A 110 16.61 0.72 7.68
C VAL A 110 17.00 1.89 6.77
N TYR A 111 16.32 3.02 6.94
CA TYR A 111 16.63 4.23 6.20
C TYR A 111 17.97 4.83 6.66
N GLY A 112 18.89 5.06 5.72
CA GLY A 112 20.16 5.72 6.01
C GLY A 112 21.28 4.80 6.53
N SER A 113 21.11 3.47 6.51
CA SER A 113 22.20 2.52 6.82
C SER A 113 23.20 2.33 5.67
N ALA A 114 23.16 3.20 4.65
CA ALA A 114 24.21 3.34 3.64
C ALA A 114 25.21 4.42 4.10
N ARG A 115 25.96 4.10 5.15
CA ARG A 115 27.31 4.60 5.42
C ARG A 115 28.11 3.50 6.10
#